data_AF-A0A8H5BK19-F1
#
_entry.id   AF-A0A8H5BK19-F1
#
_cell.length_a   1.000
_cell.length_b   1.000
_cell.length_c   1.000
_cell.angle_alpha   90.00
_cell.angle_beta   90.00
_cell.angle_gamma   90.00
#
_symmetry.space_group_name_H-M   'P 1'
#
loop_
_entity.id
_entity.type
_entity.pdbx_description
1 polymer ?
#
loop_
_entity_poly.entity_id
_entity_poly.type
_entity_poly.pdbx_seq_one_letter_code
_entity_poly.pdbx_strand_id
1 'polypeptide(L)'
;MPAAPKSAARHDMSVILVTGSYDHEIRFWEAWSGICSRTISRTGETGQVNRLAISPDKRLLAAAIHKKVNIYEIASPSNEPLVSFESHTMNVSAVAFHSEGKWLVTASEDGTIKIWDLRYAMLFARSRLEFTAFPPKAPRPFIEPTTTVLQ
;
A
#
# COMPACT_ATOMS: atom_id res chain seq x y z
N MET A 1 -18.39 -5.25 -49.56
CA MET A 1 -17.26 -4.90 -48.67
C MET A 1 -17.82 -4.62 -47.29
N PRO A 2 -17.54 -5.42 -46.24
CA PRO A 2 -17.95 -5.07 -44.89
C PRO A 2 -16.97 -4.05 -44.27
N ALA A 3 -17.54 -3.06 -43.60
CA ALA A 3 -16.86 -1.90 -43.03
C ALA A 3 -15.84 -2.29 -41.94
N ALA A 4 -14.74 -1.54 -41.89
CA ALA A 4 -13.67 -1.68 -40.91
C ALA A 4 -14.21 -1.57 -39.47
N PRO A 5 -13.70 -2.39 -38.51
CA PRO A 5 -14.09 -2.25 -37.12
C PRO A 5 -13.62 -0.89 -36.58
N LYS A 6 -14.57 -0.12 -36.05
CA LYS A 6 -14.30 1.11 -35.29
C LYS A 6 -13.36 0.74 -34.14
N SER A 7 -12.20 1.39 -34.11
CA SER A 7 -11.22 1.29 -33.03
C SER A 7 -11.91 1.44 -31.68
N ALA A 8 -11.99 0.36 -30.91
CA ALA A 8 -12.37 0.42 -29.51
C ALA A 8 -11.23 1.18 -28.80
N ALA A 9 -11.47 2.45 -28.53
CA ALA A 9 -10.61 3.21 -27.63
C ALA A 9 -10.58 2.43 -26.31
N ARG A 10 -9.40 1.90 -25.95
CA ARG A 10 -9.14 1.38 -24.61
C ARG A 10 -9.59 2.46 -23.63
N HIS A 11 -10.62 2.17 -22.85
CA HIS A 11 -11.15 3.11 -21.87
C HIS A 11 -10.07 3.37 -20.82
N ASP A 12 -9.36 4.47 -21.00
CA ASP A 12 -8.22 4.90 -20.17
C ASP A 12 -8.68 5.60 -18.87
N MET A 13 -9.83 5.20 -18.32
CA MET A 13 -10.33 5.70 -17.04
C MET A 13 -10.97 4.58 -16.24
N SER A 14 -10.17 3.60 -15.81
CA SER A 14 -10.57 2.72 -14.72
C SER A 14 -10.50 3.52 -13.41
N VAL A 15 -11.63 4.09 -12.99
CA VAL A 15 -11.76 4.56 -11.61
C VAL A 15 -11.75 3.30 -10.75
N ILE A 16 -10.63 3.06 -10.06
CA ILE A 16 -10.46 1.89 -9.20
C ILE A 16 -10.92 2.27 -7.79
N LEU A 17 -11.93 1.58 -7.30
CA LEU A 17 -12.31 1.59 -5.89
C LEU A 17 -11.63 0.42 -5.20
N VAL A 18 -11.03 0.66 -4.04
CA VAL A 18 -10.43 -0.39 -3.22
C VAL A 18 -11.14 -0.45 -1.88
N THR A 19 -11.58 -1.64 -1.50
CA THR A 19 -12.25 -1.88 -0.23
C THR A 19 -11.48 -2.92 0.57
N GLY A 20 -11.35 -2.67 1.87
CA GLY A 20 -10.80 -3.61 2.83
C GLY A 20 -11.94 -4.08 3.72
N SER A 21 -12.02 -5.37 3.96
CA SER A 21 -13.10 -5.96 4.73
C SER A 21 -12.57 -6.73 5.94
N TYR A 22 -13.46 -6.90 6.91
CA TYR A 22 -13.22 -7.68 8.12
C TYR A 22 -13.06 -9.18 7.84
N ASP A 23 -13.41 -9.63 6.63
CA ASP A 23 -13.17 -10.98 6.09
C ASP A 23 -11.71 -11.22 5.65
N HIS A 24 -10.80 -10.28 5.94
CA HIS A 24 -9.38 -10.32 5.57
C HIS A 24 -9.11 -10.16 4.07
N GLU A 25 -10.09 -9.68 3.31
CA GLU A 25 -9.94 -9.45 1.88
C GLU A 25 -9.75 -7.97 1.53
N ILE A 26 -8.94 -7.75 0.49
CA ILE A 26 -8.84 -6.47 -0.21
C ILE A 26 -9.42 -6.68 -1.60
N ARG A 27 -10.49 -5.96 -1.92
CA ARG A 27 -11.18 -6.06 -3.21
C ARG A 27 -10.97 -4.79 -4.03
N PHE A 28 -10.71 -4.97 -5.31
CA PHE A 28 -10.57 -3.93 -6.30
C PHE A 28 -11.78 -3.98 -7.23
N TRP A 29 -12.40 -2.82 -7.39
CA TRP A 29 -13.62 -2.66 -8.14
C TRP A 29 -13.41 -1.63 -9.24
N GLU A 30 -13.99 -1.88 -10.39
CA GLU A 30 -14.20 -0.85 -11.37
C GLU A 30 -15.42 -0.02 -10.96
N ALA A 31 -15.21 1.23 -10.57
CA ALA A 31 -16.23 2.02 -9.89
C ALA A 31 -17.47 2.30 -10.75
N TRP A 32 -17.32 2.31 -12.09
CA TRP A 32 -18.44 2.58 -13.00
C TRP A 32 -19.32 1.36 -13.26
N SER A 33 -18.73 0.17 -13.28
CA SER A 33 -19.45 -1.08 -13.56
C SER A 33 -19.86 -1.82 -12.29
N GLY A 34 -19.22 -1.51 -11.15
CA GLY A 34 -19.37 -2.27 -9.91
C GLY A 34 -18.78 -3.67 -9.98
N ILE A 35 -18.00 -3.98 -11.02
CA ILE A 35 -17.40 -5.31 -11.19
C ILE A 35 -16.19 -5.41 -10.28
N CYS A 36 -16.17 -6.47 -9.45
CA CYS A 36 -14.98 -6.85 -8.69
C CYS A 36 -13.95 -7.42 -9.67
N SER A 37 -12.99 -6.58 -10.07
CA SER A 37 -11.93 -6.98 -11.00
C SER A 37 -10.94 -7.94 -10.33
N ARG A 38 -10.74 -7.81 -9.01
CA ARG A 38 -9.70 -8.54 -8.30
C ARG A 38 -9.95 -8.60 -6.80
N THR A 39 -9.65 -9.75 -6.21
CA THR A 39 -9.66 -9.96 -4.76
C THR A 39 -8.32 -10.50 -4.30
N ILE A 40 -7.71 -9.83 -3.33
CA ILE A 40 -6.56 -10.31 -2.57
C ILE A 40 -7.12 -10.91 -1.28
N SER A 41 -7.23 -12.22 -1.25
CA SER A 41 -7.64 -12.96 -0.05
C SER A 41 -6.41 -13.29 0.77
N ARG A 42 -6.43 -12.98 2.07
CA ARG A 42 -5.31 -13.22 3.00
C ARG A 42 -5.65 -14.32 3.99
N THR A 43 -6.22 -15.42 3.49
CA THR A 43 -6.60 -16.59 4.29
C THR A 43 -5.39 -17.14 5.05
N GLY A 44 -5.48 -17.15 6.38
CA GLY A 44 -4.42 -17.65 7.26
C GLY A 44 -3.68 -16.57 8.05
N GLU A 45 -3.85 -15.29 7.72
CA GLU A 45 -3.29 -14.20 8.53
C GLU A 45 -4.25 -13.70 9.61
N THR A 46 -3.71 -13.49 10.80
CA THR A 46 -4.44 -12.97 11.96
C THR A 46 -4.44 -11.43 11.93
N GLY A 47 -5.22 -10.84 11.02
CA GLY A 47 -5.29 -9.38 10.96
C GLY A 47 -6.36 -8.84 10.03
N GLN A 48 -7.25 -8.03 10.57
CA GLN A 48 -8.28 -7.34 9.79
C GLN A 48 -7.66 -6.17 9.02
N VAL A 49 -8.17 -5.93 7.80
CA VAL A 49 -7.76 -4.76 7.01
C VAL A 49 -8.50 -3.55 7.56
N ASN A 50 -7.84 -2.79 8.43
CA ASN A 50 -8.49 -1.71 9.15
C ASN A 50 -8.50 -0.40 8.35
N ARG A 51 -7.42 -0.13 7.61
CA ARG A 51 -7.26 1.11 6.85
C ARG A 51 -6.61 0.84 5.51
N LEU A 52 -7.02 1.64 4.53
CA LEU A 52 -6.44 1.65 3.19
C LEU A 52 -6.14 3.09 2.80
N ALA A 53 -5.05 3.28 2.07
CA ALA A 53 -4.79 4.52 1.36
C ALA A 53 -4.24 4.20 -0.03
N ILE A 54 -4.62 5.02 -1.00
CA ILE A 54 -4.06 4.97 -2.35
C ILE A 54 -3.06 6.11 -2.47
N SER A 55 -1.92 5.79 -3.08
CA SER A 55 -0.91 6.78 -3.44
C SER A 55 -1.46 7.83 -4.41
N PRO A 56 -0.96 9.08 -4.38
CA PRO A 56 -1.43 10.13 -5.28
C PRO A 56 -1.21 9.82 -6.77
N ASP A 57 -0.17 9.03 -7.09
CA ASP A 57 0.10 8.55 -8.45
C ASP A 57 -0.77 7.35 -8.87
N LYS A 58 -1.64 6.86 -7.97
CA LYS A 58 -2.57 5.73 -8.16
C LYS A 58 -1.89 4.41 -8.50
N ARG A 59 -0.60 4.27 -8.20
CA ARG A 59 0.17 3.06 -8.49
C ARG A 59 0.21 2.11 -7.32
N LEU A 60 0.31 2.66 -6.12
CA LEU A 60 0.48 1.93 -4.88
C LEU A 60 -0.76 2.02 -3.99
N LEU A 61 -1.04 0.92 -3.32
CA LEU A 61 -2.03 0.81 -2.25
C LEU A 61 -1.31 0.45 -0.96
N ALA A 62 -1.50 1.23 0.10
CA ALA A 62 -1.11 0.86 1.45
C ALA A 62 -2.32 0.26 2.16
N ALA A 63 -2.14 -0.96 2.66
CA ALA A 63 -3.12 -1.67 3.48
C ALA A 63 -2.56 -1.87 4.89
N ALA A 64 -3.23 -1.26 5.86
CA ALA A 64 -2.94 -1.41 7.27
C ALA A 64 -3.69 -2.62 7.83
N ILE A 65 -2.93 -3.61 8.28
CA ILE A 65 -3.44 -4.93 8.64
C ILE A 65 -2.93 -5.22 10.04
N HIS A 66 -3.78 -4.97 11.02
CA HIS A 66 -3.45 -5.05 12.42
C HIS A 66 -2.20 -4.20 12.76
N LYS A 67 -1.03 -4.83 12.96
CA LYS A 67 0.26 -4.20 13.30
C LYS A 67 1.15 -3.90 12.08
N LYS A 68 0.81 -4.49 10.94
CA LYS A 68 1.61 -4.47 9.71
C LYS A 68 1.01 -3.50 8.71
N VAL A 69 1.86 -2.96 7.85
CA VAL A 69 1.40 -2.17 6.70
C VAL A 69 2.02 -2.76 5.44
N ASN A 70 1.15 -3.20 4.53
CA ASN A 70 1.56 -3.84 3.29
C ASN A 70 1.32 -2.90 2.13
N ILE A 71 2.29 -2.83 1.22
CA ILE A 71 2.23 -2.07 -0.01
C ILE A 71 1.98 -3.00 -1.18
N TYR A 72 0.97 -2.68 -1.97
CA TYR A 72 0.57 -3.41 -3.16
C TYR A 72 0.69 -2.52 -4.39
N GLU A 73 1.04 -3.10 -5.54
CA GLU A 73 0.93 -2.42 -6.82
C GLU A 73 -0.47 -2.66 -7.35
N ILE A 74 -1.18 -1.59 -7.67
CA ILE A 74 -2.56 -1.65 -8.17
C ILE A 74 -2.59 -2.27 -9.57
N ALA A 75 -1.60 -1.92 -10.42
CA ALA A 75 -1.50 -2.41 -11.79
C ALA A 75 -0.88 -3.82 -11.89
N SER A 76 -0.20 -4.32 -10.85
CA SER A 76 0.41 -5.65 -10.90
C SER A 76 -0.65 -6.72 -10.66
N PRO A 77 -0.70 -7.80 -11.45
CA PRO A 77 -1.62 -8.91 -11.21
C PRO A 77 -1.25 -9.74 -9.97
N SER A 78 -0.05 -9.56 -9.40
CA SER A 78 0.43 -10.35 -8.26
C SER A 78 -0.26 -9.97 -6.95
N ASN A 79 -0.89 -10.95 -6.30
CA ASN A 79 -1.54 -10.81 -4.98
C ASN A 79 -0.55 -10.68 -3.82
N GLU A 80 0.75 -10.73 -4.11
CA GLU A 80 1.79 -10.54 -3.11
C GLU A 80 2.05 -9.05 -2.85
N PRO A 81 2.31 -8.67 -1.60
CA PRO A 81 2.76 -7.32 -1.28
C PRO A 81 4.18 -7.10 -1.83
N LEU A 82 4.42 -5.94 -2.46
CA LEU A 82 5.77 -5.48 -2.84
C LEU A 82 6.66 -5.33 -1.61
N VAL A 83 6.11 -4.73 -0.56
CA VAL A 83 6.79 -4.47 0.70
C VAL A 83 5.81 -4.70 1.83
N SER A 84 6.29 -5.31 2.90
CA SER A 84 5.56 -5.44 4.16
C SER A 84 6.37 -4.79 5.26
N PHE A 85 5.80 -3.79 5.93
CA PHE A 85 6.41 -3.10 7.05
C PHE A 85 5.85 -3.67 8.36
N GLU A 86 6.72 -4.17 9.23
CA GLU A 86 6.36 -4.39 10.63
C GLU A 86 6.37 -3.04 11.34
N SER A 87 5.21 -2.38 11.25
CA SER A 87 5.15 -0.96 11.57
C SER A 87 5.04 -0.70 13.06
N HIS A 88 4.11 -1.34 13.75
CA HIS A 88 3.68 -0.94 15.10
C HIS A 88 3.49 -2.14 16.03
N THR A 89 3.46 -1.88 17.35
CA THR A 89 3.24 -2.93 18.35
C THR A 89 1.76 -3.16 18.64
N MET A 90 0.90 -2.20 18.29
CA MET A 90 -0.56 -2.26 18.37
C MET A 90 -1.20 -1.97 17.00
N ASN A 91 -2.53 -1.89 16.97
CA ASN A 91 -3.28 -1.71 15.73
C ASN A 91 -2.97 -0.36 15.09
N VAL A 92 -2.77 -0.38 13.78
CA VAL A 92 -2.62 0.82 12.96
C VAL A 92 -3.99 1.46 12.79
N SER A 93 -4.13 2.68 13.30
CA SER A 93 -5.37 3.43 13.34
C SER A 93 -5.54 4.35 12.13
N ALA A 94 -4.43 4.77 11.50
CA ALA A 94 -4.45 5.56 10.28
C ALA A 94 -3.23 5.30 9.38
N VAL A 95 -3.44 5.46 8.08
CA VAL A 95 -2.42 5.36 7.04
C VAL A 95 -2.68 6.47 6.02
N ALA A 96 -1.64 7.20 5.63
CA ALA A 96 -1.74 8.27 4.65
C ALA A 96 -0.45 8.38 3.83
N PHE A 97 -0.61 8.61 2.52
CA PHE A 97 0.50 8.95 1.65
C PHE A 97 0.74 10.45 1.66
N HIS A 98 2.00 10.85 1.59
CA HIS A 98 2.36 12.21 1.25
C HIS A 98 1.90 12.55 -0.17
N SER A 99 1.57 13.81 -0.45
CA SER A 99 1.07 14.28 -1.76
C SER A 99 2.00 13.96 -2.94
N GLU A 100 3.30 13.92 -2.67
CA GLU A 100 4.33 13.56 -3.64
C GLU A 100 4.55 12.03 -3.78
N GLY A 101 3.85 11.19 -3.02
CA GLY A 101 3.99 9.72 -3.03
C GLY A 101 5.32 9.18 -2.48
N LYS A 102 6.21 10.04 -1.98
CA LYS A 102 7.55 9.66 -1.50
C LYS A 102 7.54 9.03 -0.12
N TRP A 103 6.62 9.49 0.74
CA TRP A 103 6.53 9.07 2.13
C TRP A 103 5.17 8.49 2.45
N LEU A 104 5.16 7.53 3.38
CA LEU A 104 3.96 6.99 3.99
C LEU A 104 4.00 7.29 5.49
N VAL A 105 2.90 7.80 6.02
CA VAL A 105 2.73 8.01 7.46
C VAL A 105 1.76 6.98 8.00
N THR A 106 2.15 6.33 9.09
CA THR A 106 1.35 5.33 9.80
C THR A 106 1.18 5.80 11.24
N ALA A 107 -0.05 5.80 11.75
CA ALA A 107 -0.35 6.07 13.14
C ALA A 107 -0.96 4.83 13.80
N SER A 108 -0.65 4.60 15.07
CA SER A 108 -1.12 3.43 15.80
C SER A 108 -1.66 3.80 17.18
N GLU A 109 -2.49 2.90 17.70
CA GLU A 109 -2.95 2.89 19.09
C GLU A 109 -1.80 2.70 20.10
N ASP A 110 -0.59 2.33 19.64
CA ASP A 110 0.62 2.31 20.49
C ASP A 110 1.10 3.72 20.91
N GLY A 111 0.39 4.77 20.47
CA GLY A 111 0.70 6.16 20.77
C GLY A 111 1.80 6.74 19.89
N THR A 112 2.28 5.99 18.89
CA THR A 112 3.36 6.41 18.00
C THR A 112 2.88 6.66 16.58
N ILE A 113 3.59 7.57 15.91
CA ILE A 113 3.47 7.82 14.48
C ILE A 113 4.82 7.48 13.85
N LYS A 114 4.79 6.73 12.75
CA LYS A 114 5.98 6.37 11.98
C LYS A 114 5.87 6.89 10.56
N ILE A 115 7.02 7.32 10.04
CA ILE A 115 7.15 7.83 8.68
C ILE A 115 8.09 6.87 7.94
N TRP A 116 7.66 6.43 6.77
CA TRP A 116 8.37 5.48 5.92
C TRP A 116 8.77 6.17 4.62
N ASP A 117 10.04 6.05 4.23
CA ASP A 117 10.49 6.47 2.90
C ASP A 117 10.29 5.34 1.89
N LEU A 118 9.36 5.54 0.97
CA LEU A 118 8.99 4.53 -0.03
C LEU A 118 10.01 4.44 -1.17
N ARG A 119 10.85 5.45 -1.38
CA ARG A 119 11.84 5.45 -2.47
C ARG A 119 12.86 4.34 -2.27
N TYR A 120 13.34 4.19 -1.04
CA TYR A 120 14.27 3.12 -0.67
C TYR A 120 13.55 1.78 -0.62
N ALA A 121 12.39 1.70 0.03
CA ALA A 121 11.65 0.45 0.16
C ALA A 121 11.28 -0.17 -1.20
N MET A 122 10.86 0.66 -2.16
CA MET A 122 10.51 0.21 -3.51
C MET A 122 11.73 -0.14 -4.37
N LEU A 123 12.88 0.51 -4.13
CA LEU A 123 14.13 0.15 -4.81
C LEU A 123 14.55 -1.29 -4.44
N PHE A 124 14.49 -1.63 -3.13
CA PHE A 124 14.80 -2.98 -2.66
C PHE A 124 13.74 -4.02 -3.07
N ALA A 125 12.46 -3.63 -3.14
CA ALA A 125 11.41 -4.52 -3.63
C ALA A 125 11.61 -4.89 -5.11
N ARG A 126 12.08 -3.93 -5.92
CA ARG A 126 12.35 -4.14 -7.36
C ARG A 126 13.66 -4.87 -7.63
N SER A 127 14.66 -4.74 -6.76
CA SER A 127 15.91 -5.52 -6.85
C SER A 127 15.76 -6.97 -6.34
N ARG A 128 14.57 -7.35 -5.86
CA ARG A 128 14.25 -8.71 -5.38
C ARG A 128 14.19 -9.79 -6.48
N LEU A 129 14.61 -9.44 -7.71
CA LEU A 129 14.91 -10.42 -8.75
C LEU A 129 16.38 -10.90 -8.73
N GLU A 130 17.27 -10.30 -7.93
CA GLU A 130 18.70 -10.73 -7.95
C GLU A 130 19.35 -11.10 -6.62
N PHE A 131 18.76 -10.86 -5.45
CA PHE A 131 19.41 -11.30 -4.21
C PHE A 131 18.43 -11.81 -3.16
N THR A 132 18.52 -13.10 -2.87
CA THR A 132 18.05 -13.70 -1.63
C THR A 132 18.90 -13.19 -0.46
N ALA A 133 18.31 -13.16 0.73
CA ALA A 133 18.89 -12.76 2.03
C ALA A 133 18.90 -11.26 2.36
N PHE A 134 17.89 -10.84 3.11
CA PHE A 134 18.04 -9.79 4.11
C PHE A 134 18.59 -10.43 5.39
N PRO A 135 19.71 -9.97 6.00
CA PRO A 135 20.04 -10.37 7.35
C PRO A 135 19.13 -9.66 8.36
N PRO A 136 18.69 -10.32 9.45
CA PRO A 136 17.87 -9.69 10.47
C PRO A 136 18.76 -8.92 11.44
N LYS A 137 18.75 -7.57 11.36
CA LYS A 137 18.98 -6.57 12.43
C LYS A 137 19.67 -5.32 11.88
N ALA A 138 18.90 -4.24 11.78
CA ALA A 138 19.32 -2.90 12.22
C ALA A 138 18.09 -1.98 12.30
N PRO A 139 17.81 -1.35 13.45
CA PRO A 139 16.77 -0.33 13.55
C PRO A 139 17.33 1.07 13.21
N ARG A 140 16.50 1.88 12.52
CA ARG A 140 16.50 3.37 12.42
C ARG A 140 17.53 4.03 11.46
N PRO A 141 17.20 5.22 10.91
CA PRO A 141 17.15 6.46 11.69
C PRO A 141 15.73 7.01 11.87
N PHE A 142 15.39 7.19 13.14
CA PHE A 142 14.29 7.98 13.68
C PHE A 142 14.87 9.39 13.81
N ILE A 143 14.26 10.36 13.12
CA ILE A 143 14.62 11.77 13.29
C ILE A 143 13.62 12.32 14.30
N GLU A 144 14.08 12.58 15.53
CA GLU A 144 13.30 13.37 16.49
C GLU A 144 13.18 14.80 15.98
N PRO A 145 11.99 15.43 16.01
CA PRO A 145 11.90 16.87 15.83
C PRO A 145 12.51 17.55 17.06
N THR A 146 13.73 18.06 16.93
CA THR A 146 14.35 18.93 17.94
C THR A 146 13.53 20.20 18.05
N THR A 147 12.78 20.34 19.13
CA THR A 147 12.13 21.60 19.49
C THR A 147 13.20 22.54 20.03
N THR A 148 13.79 23.37 19.16
CA THR A 148 14.54 24.54 19.61
C THR A 148 13.54 25.60 20.04
N VAL A 149 13.34 25.73 21.36
CA VAL A 149 12.75 26.94 21.94
C VAL A 149 13.83 28.01 21.89
N LEU A 150 13.63 29.04 21.08
CA LEU A 150 14.40 30.29 21.17
C LEU A 150 13.88 31.07 22.37
N GLN A 151 14.76 31.36 23.33
CA GLN A 151 14.60 32.46 24.30
C GLN A 151 15.24 33.72 23.71
#